data_AF-A0A917C058-F1
#
_entry.id   AF-A0A917C058-F1
#
_cell.length_a   1.000
_cell.length_b   1.000
_cell.length_c   1.000
_cell.angle_alpha   90.00
_cell.angle_beta   90.00
_cell.angle_gamma   90.00
#
_symmetry.space_group_name_H-M   'P 1'
#
loop_
_entity.id
_entity.type
_entity.pdbx_description
1 polymer ?
#
loop_
_entity_poly.entity_id
_entity_poly.type
_entity_poly.pdbx_seq_one_letter_code
_entity_poly.pdbx_strand_id
1 'polypeptide(L)'
;MATIISYGSQAKIPLDPLTTAITVAGIPGAGAGLATAQVNISPANPASFSSRVELNGSFSLTALANSEFFVIIRRAGVDIYRSFYRFTSTTDIQINVLWVDGPYLGIHNYELVIQNNSILPINLFGPIAFTATAIGGEGVI
;
A
#
# COMPACT_ATOMS: atom_id res chain seq x y z
N MET A 1 -12.60 -14.66 -20.16
CA MET A 1 -13.02 -13.40 -19.48
C MET A 1 -12.25 -13.28 -18.16
N ALA A 2 -11.99 -12.06 -17.64
CA ALA A 2 -11.34 -11.90 -16.33
C ALA A 2 -12.40 -11.79 -15.22
N THR A 3 -12.18 -12.47 -14.10
CA THR A 3 -13.15 -12.57 -12.98
C THR A 3 -12.50 -12.14 -11.68
N ILE A 4 -13.19 -11.31 -10.91
CA ILE A 4 -12.77 -10.96 -9.54
C ILE A 4 -12.95 -12.21 -8.66
N ILE A 5 -11.86 -12.72 -8.10
CA ILE A 5 -11.85 -13.89 -7.23
C ILE A 5 -11.99 -13.48 -5.76
N SER A 6 -11.35 -12.38 -5.38
CA SER A 6 -11.33 -11.89 -4.00
C SER A 6 -11.08 -10.40 -4.00
N TYR A 7 -11.68 -9.69 -3.06
CA TYR A 7 -11.52 -8.26 -2.90
C TYR A 7 -11.27 -7.95 -1.42
N GLY A 8 -10.14 -7.32 -1.14
CA GLY A 8 -9.78 -6.80 0.17
C GLY A 8 -9.60 -5.29 0.08
N SER A 9 -10.30 -4.54 0.92
CA SER A 9 -10.15 -3.08 0.98
C SER A 9 -10.13 -2.63 2.43
N GLN A 10 -9.24 -1.69 2.73
CA GLN A 10 -9.24 -0.95 3.98
C GLN A 10 -9.11 0.53 3.69
N ALA A 11 -9.90 1.32 4.40
CA ALA A 11 -9.76 2.76 4.45
C ALA A 11 -9.62 3.18 5.91
N LYS A 12 -8.59 3.96 6.21
CA LYS A 12 -8.42 4.63 7.50
C LYS A 12 -8.67 6.12 7.27
N ILE A 13 -9.72 6.63 7.87
CA ILE A 13 -10.01 8.06 7.90
C ILE A 13 -9.57 8.54 9.29
N PRO A 14 -8.59 9.46 9.40
CA PRO A 14 -8.30 10.10 10.67
C PRO A 14 -9.59 10.77 11.17
N LEU A 15 -9.98 10.46 12.42
CA LEU A 15 -11.25 10.90 13.01
C LEU A 15 -11.34 12.42 13.21
N ASP A 16 -10.21 13.13 13.11
CA ASP A 16 -10.14 14.58 13.22
C ASP A 16 -9.11 15.15 12.21
N PRO A 17 -9.53 16.01 11.26
CA PRO A 17 -8.66 16.63 10.27
C PRO A 17 -7.71 17.70 10.85
N LEU A 18 -7.87 18.12 12.11
CA LEU A 18 -7.07 19.14 12.78
C LEU A 18 -6.07 18.57 13.80
N THR A 19 -6.19 17.29 14.18
CA THR A 19 -5.18 16.59 14.98
C THR A 19 -4.36 15.68 14.08
N THR A 20 -3.06 15.97 13.95
CA THR A 20 -2.04 15.13 13.30
C THR A 20 -2.28 13.65 13.66
N ALA A 21 -2.79 12.75 12.80
CA ALA A 21 -2.34 12.40 11.46
C ALA A 21 -0.97 11.70 11.58
N ILE A 22 -0.92 10.39 11.27
CA ILE A 22 0.16 9.47 11.64
C ILE A 22 1.54 10.12 11.38
N THR A 23 2.33 10.32 12.44
CA THR A 23 3.68 10.86 12.31
C THR A 23 4.70 9.73 12.29
N VAL A 24 5.49 9.68 11.22
CA VAL A 24 6.69 8.84 11.15
C VAL A 24 7.87 9.67 11.61
N ALA A 25 8.57 9.18 12.63
CA ALA A 25 9.72 9.85 13.21
C ALA A 25 10.79 10.15 12.14
N GLY A 26 11.47 11.29 12.29
CA GLY A 26 12.61 11.72 11.48
C GLY A 26 13.87 10.90 11.75
N ILE A 27 13.79 9.59 11.52
CA ILE A 27 14.88 8.65 11.74
C ILE A 27 14.95 7.77 10.49
N PRO A 28 16.08 7.71 9.78
CA PRO A 28 16.25 6.79 8.67
C PRO A 28 15.97 5.35 9.11
N GLY A 29 15.04 4.69 8.44
CA GLY A 29 14.56 3.35 8.80
C GLY A 29 13.29 3.30 9.63
N ALA A 30 12.86 4.40 10.26
CA ALA A 30 11.58 4.44 10.95
C ALA A 30 10.44 4.26 9.94
N GLY A 31 9.53 3.32 10.20
CA GLY A 31 8.41 3.04 9.31
C GLY A 31 7.08 2.93 10.04
N ALA A 32 6.00 3.13 9.31
CA ALA A 32 4.64 2.97 9.80
C ALA A 32 3.79 2.19 8.78
N GLY A 33 3.08 1.18 9.28
CA GLY A 33 2.05 0.46 8.55
C GLY A 33 0.80 1.33 8.40
N LEU A 34 0.51 1.73 7.17
CA LEU A 34 -0.57 2.67 6.87
C LEU A 34 -1.92 1.97 6.80
N ALA A 35 -2.01 0.90 6.01
CA ALA A 35 -3.22 0.10 5.85
C ALA A 35 -2.87 -1.33 5.44
N THR A 36 -3.72 -2.29 5.80
CA THR A 36 -3.57 -3.69 5.43
C THR A 36 -4.73 -4.12 4.55
N ALA A 37 -4.54 -5.10 3.68
CA ALA A 37 -5.63 -5.70 2.92
C ALA A 37 -5.37 -7.20 2.82
N GLN A 38 -6.43 -8.01 2.86
CA GLN A 38 -6.31 -9.45 2.72
C GLN A 38 -7.13 -9.92 1.54
N VAL A 39 -6.56 -10.85 0.76
CA VAL A 39 -7.28 -11.61 -0.26
C VAL A 39 -7.07 -13.09 -0.03
N ASN A 40 -8.06 -13.89 -0.42
CA ASN A 40 -7.99 -15.35 -0.38
C ASN A 40 -8.15 -15.90 -1.80
N ILE A 41 -7.09 -16.48 -2.33
CA ILE A 41 -7.04 -17.07 -3.66
C ILE A 41 -7.26 -18.59 -3.50
N SER A 42 -8.53 -18.99 -3.53
CA SER A 42 -8.91 -20.38 -3.27
C SER A 42 -8.54 -21.32 -4.42
N PRO A 43 -7.90 -22.47 -4.17
CA PRO A 43 -7.64 -23.49 -5.19
C PRO A 43 -8.92 -24.12 -5.74
N ALA A 44 -10.06 -23.99 -5.03
CA ALA A 44 -11.35 -24.49 -5.50
C ALA A 44 -11.97 -23.63 -6.61
N ASN A 45 -11.45 -22.42 -6.85
CA ASN A 45 -11.87 -21.58 -7.96
C ASN A 45 -10.92 -21.79 -9.15
N PRO A 46 -11.38 -22.33 -10.30
CA PRO A 46 -10.54 -22.54 -11.48
C PRO A 46 -9.88 -21.27 -12.02
N ALA A 47 -10.46 -20.10 -11.78
CA ALA A 47 -9.86 -18.84 -12.20
C ALA A 47 -8.57 -18.50 -11.43
N SER A 48 -8.35 -19.11 -10.27
CA SER A 48 -7.21 -18.85 -9.40
C SER A 48 -5.85 -19.26 -9.99
N PHE A 49 -5.83 -20.20 -10.94
CA PHE A 49 -4.58 -20.72 -11.53
C PHE A 49 -3.87 -19.72 -12.46
N SER A 50 -4.59 -18.72 -12.97
CA SER A 50 -4.03 -17.60 -13.75
C SER A 50 -4.28 -16.26 -13.06
N SER A 51 -4.14 -16.24 -11.73
CA SER A 51 -4.48 -15.07 -10.91
C SER A 51 -3.36 -14.04 -10.81
N ARG A 52 -3.79 -12.79 -10.63
CA ARG A 52 -2.97 -11.66 -10.20
C ARG A 52 -3.71 -10.89 -9.12
N VAL A 53 -3.00 -10.12 -8.31
CA VAL A 53 -3.57 -9.20 -7.34
C VAL A 53 -3.20 -7.77 -7.74
N GLU A 54 -4.21 -6.96 -8.05
CA GLU A 54 -4.07 -5.55 -8.32
C GLU A 54 -4.16 -4.77 -7.00
N LEU A 55 -3.12 -4.01 -6.70
CA LEU A 55 -2.92 -3.30 -5.45
C LEU A 55 -2.95 -1.79 -5.71
N ASN A 56 -3.87 -1.09 -5.04
CA ASN A 56 -4.02 0.36 -5.17
C ASN A 56 -3.99 0.99 -3.78
N GLY A 57 -3.04 1.91 -3.56
CA GLY A 57 -2.88 2.67 -2.34
C GLY A 57 -2.99 4.17 -2.60
N SER A 58 -3.60 4.90 -1.67
CA SER A 58 -3.69 6.36 -1.70
C SER A 58 -3.54 6.90 -0.29
N PHE A 59 -2.70 7.93 -0.11
CA PHE A 59 -2.56 8.66 1.14
C PHE A 59 -2.05 10.08 0.86
N SER A 60 -2.29 10.99 1.81
CA SER A 60 -1.75 12.34 1.74
C SER A 60 -0.74 12.58 2.85
N LEU A 61 0.23 13.44 2.60
CA LEU A 61 1.22 13.86 3.58
C LEU A 61 1.70 15.29 3.33
N THR A 62 2.22 15.90 4.39
CA THR A 62 3.02 17.12 4.29
C THR A 62 4.48 16.69 4.19
N ALA A 63 5.06 16.84 3.01
CA ALA A 63 6.49 16.63 2.79
C ALA A 63 7.23 17.90 3.21
N LEU A 64 8.27 17.76 4.02
CA LEU A 64 9.15 18.87 4.39
C LEU A 64 10.25 19.04 3.34
N ALA A 65 10.80 20.26 3.21
CA ALA A 65 11.95 20.50 2.34
C ALA A 65 13.13 19.61 2.73
N ASN A 66 13.73 18.91 1.75
CA ASN A 66 14.78 17.89 1.91
C ASN A 66 14.34 16.59 2.63
N SER A 67 13.03 16.35 2.78
CA SER A 67 12.54 15.06 3.25
C SER A 67 12.70 13.98 2.19
N GLU A 68 13.03 12.78 2.65
CA GLU A 68 13.21 11.60 1.83
C GLU A 68 12.54 10.39 2.49
N PHE A 69 11.82 9.60 1.70
CA PHE A 69 11.16 8.40 2.20
C PHE A 69 10.91 7.37 1.11
N PHE A 70 10.60 6.16 1.55
CA PHE A 70 10.15 5.08 0.71
C PHE A 70 8.67 4.80 0.94
N VAL A 71 7.97 4.50 -0.14
CA VAL A 71 6.65 3.88 -0.11
C VAL A 71 6.81 2.44 -0.51
N ILE A 72 6.32 1.55 0.33
CA ILE A 72 6.57 0.12 0.25
C ILE A 72 5.22 -0.60 0.27
N ILE A 73 5.08 -1.64 -0.55
CA ILE A 73 4.01 -2.63 -0.37
C ILE A 73 4.67 -3.92 0.07
N ARG A 74 4.18 -4.49 1.16
CA ARG A 74 4.62 -5.79 1.68
C ARG A 74 3.57 -6.86 1.44
N ARG A 75 4.01 -8.07 1.15
CA ARG A 75 3.20 -9.29 1.23
C ARG A 75 3.77 -10.16 2.33
N ALA A 76 2.98 -10.43 3.38
CA ALA A 76 3.40 -11.22 4.54
C ALA A 76 4.76 -10.76 5.13
N GLY A 77 4.98 -9.44 5.21
CA GLY A 77 6.20 -8.84 5.74
C GLY A 77 7.37 -8.71 4.76
N VAL A 78 7.26 -9.23 3.53
CA VAL A 78 8.30 -9.11 2.49
C VAL A 78 7.96 -7.95 1.56
N ASP A 79 8.92 -7.04 1.33
CA ASP A 79 8.79 -5.95 0.36
C ASP A 79 8.64 -6.52 -1.06
N ILE A 80 7.50 -6.26 -1.71
CA ILE A 80 7.22 -6.65 -3.12
C ILE A 80 7.21 -5.45 -4.06
N TYR A 81 7.14 -4.25 -3.50
CA TYR A 81 7.23 -2.98 -4.20
C TYR A 81 7.92 -1.97 -3.30
N ARG A 82 8.77 -1.13 -3.89
CA ARG A 82 9.46 -0.03 -3.20
C ARG A 82 9.71 1.12 -4.15
N SER A 83 9.24 2.31 -3.79
CA SER A 83 9.52 3.55 -4.53
C SER A 83 10.12 4.60 -3.62
N PHE A 84 11.09 5.34 -4.13
CA PHE A 84 11.78 6.41 -3.42
C PHE A 84 11.18 7.76 -3.78
N TYR A 85 10.97 8.60 -2.78
CA TYR A 85 10.48 9.96 -2.93
C TYR A 85 11.43 10.91 -2.21
N ARG A 86 11.76 12.01 -2.87
CA ARG A 86 12.57 13.11 -2.34
C ARG A 86 11.92 14.43 -2.70
N PHE A 87 11.81 15.30 -1.71
CA PHE A 87 11.22 16.63 -1.88
C PHE A 87 12.25 17.71 -1.60
N THR A 88 12.29 18.74 -2.44
CA THR A 88 13.20 19.89 -2.29
C THR A 88 12.53 21.08 -1.62
N SER A 89 11.20 21.10 -1.55
CA SER A 89 10.39 22.16 -0.94
C SER A 89 9.30 21.54 -0.07
N THR A 90 8.81 22.32 0.90
CA THR A 90 7.67 21.91 1.71
C THR A 90 6.39 21.94 0.86
N THR A 91 5.63 20.84 0.85
CA THR A 91 4.41 20.72 0.06
C THR A 91 3.47 19.66 0.64
N ASP A 92 2.17 19.93 0.53
CA ASP A 92 1.13 18.94 0.76
C ASP A 92 0.86 18.17 -0.54
N ILE A 93 0.91 16.84 -0.47
CA ILE A 93 0.80 15.99 -1.64
C ILE A 93 -0.02 14.74 -1.34
N GLN A 94 -0.81 14.30 -2.33
CA GLN A 94 -1.42 12.99 -2.36
C GLN A 94 -0.59 12.05 -3.23
N ILE A 95 -0.24 10.88 -2.69
CA ILE A 95 0.51 9.84 -3.39
C ILE A 95 -0.43 8.68 -3.68
N ASN A 96 -0.51 8.30 -4.95
CA ASN A 96 -1.19 7.10 -5.41
C ASN A 96 -0.16 6.07 -5.85
N VAL A 97 -0.32 4.84 -5.40
CA VAL A 97 0.57 3.72 -5.72
C VAL A 97 -0.26 2.63 -6.35
N LEU A 98 0.21 2.14 -7.50
CA LEU A 98 -0.39 1.02 -8.21
C LEU A 98 0.67 -0.06 -8.40
N TRP A 99 0.34 -1.29 -8.04
CA TRP A 99 1.20 -2.44 -8.24
C TRP A 99 0.39 -3.68 -8.60
N VAL A 100 1.02 -4.62 -9.29
CA VAL A 100 0.43 -5.92 -9.60
C VAL A 100 1.35 -7.00 -9.05
N ASP A 101 0.79 -7.86 -8.22
CA ASP A 101 1.49 -9.02 -7.66
C ASP A 101 0.94 -10.31 -8.28
N GLY A 102 1.81 -11.30 -8.47
CA GLY A 102 1.46 -12.66 -8.91
C GLY A 102 1.69 -13.66 -7.78
N PRO A 103 0.88 -13.66 -6.71
CA PRO A 103 1.08 -14.58 -5.60
C PRO A 103 0.64 -16.02 -5.94
N TYR A 104 1.14 -16.97 -5.16
CA TYR A 104 0.67 -18.36 -5.18
C TYR A 104 -0.76 -18.47 -4.59
N LEU A 105 -1.37 -19.64 -4.63
CA LEU A 105 -2.71 -19.87 -4.06
C LEU A 105 -2.72 -19.75 -2.53
N GLY A 106 -3.83 -19.27 -1.95
CA GLY A 106 -4.01 -19.15 -0.50
C GLY A 106 -4.30 -17.73 -0.02
N ILE A 107 -4.09 -17.50 1.28
CA ILE A 107 -4.38 -16.23 1.94
C ILE A 107 -3.14 -15.33 1.87
N HIS A 108 -3.33 -14.11 1.36
CA HIS A 108 -2.27 -13.11 1.26
C HIS A 108 -2.66 -11.85 2.00
N ASN A 109 -1.80 -11.46 2.94
CA ASN A 109 -1.89 -10.20 3.66
C ASN A 109 -0.94 -9.20 3.03
N TYR A 110 -1.51 -8.12 2.50
CA TYR A 110 -0.80 -6.99 1.97
C TYR A 110 -0.78 -5.84 2.96
N GLU A 111 0.30 -5.08 2.98
CA GLU A 111 0.46 -3.90 3.82
C GLU A 111 1.05 -2.76 2.99
N LEU A 112 0.40 -1.59 3.04
CA LEU A 112 0.96 -0.33 2.57
C LEU A 112 1.78 0.29 3.70
N VAL A 113 3.06 0.55 3.44
CA VAL A 113 4.02 1.05 4.44
C VAL A 113 4.69 2.30 3.90
N ILE A 114 4.96 3.25 4.80
CA ILE A 114 5.91 4.31 4.55
C ILE A 114 7.12 4.11 5.46
N GLN A 115 8.31 4.35 4.93
CA GLN A 115 9.57 4.27 5.68
C GLN A 115 10.40 5.52 5.43
N ASN A 116 10.77 6.22 6.50
CA ASN A 116 11.59 7.40 6.42
C ASN A 116 13.03 7.07 6.01
N ASN A 117 13.63 7.94 5.20
CA ASN A 117 15.03 7.89 4.78
C ASN A 117 15.79 9.17 5.16
N SER A 118 15.17 10.06 5.93
CA SER A 118 15.72 11.34 6.33
C SER A 118 15.60 11.56 7.83
N ILE A 119 16.21 12.64 8.31
CA ILE A 119 16.09 13.10 9.71
C ILE A 119 14.84 13.96 9.95
N LEU A 120 14.01 14.17 8.92
CA LEU A 120 12.81 15.00 8.98
C LEU A 120 11.59 14.11 9.17
N PRO A 121 10.64 14.47 10.06
CA PRO A 121 9.44 13.68 10.25
C PRO A 121 8.54 13.74 9.01
N ILE A 122 7.70 12.71 8.86
CA ILE A 122 6.66 12.66 7.83
C ILE A 122 5.31 12.69 8.54
N ASN A 123 4.46 13.65 8.18
CA ASN A 123 3.13 13.79 8.75
C ASN A 123 2.09 13.39 7.69
N LEU A 124 1.40 12.27 7.93
CA LEU A 124 0.37 11.75 7.03
C LEU A 124 -0.99 12.27 7.44
N PHE A 125 -1.79 12.80 6.53
CA PHE A 125 -3.13 13.33 6.81
C PHE A 125 -4.19 12.90 5.80
N GLY A 126 -5.45 13.17 6.14
CA GLY A 126 -6.60 12.81 5.31
C GLY A 126 -6.81 11.30 5.21
N PRO A 127 -7.75 10.86 4.35
CA PRO A 127 -8.05 9.44 4.21
C PRO A 127 -6.86 8.68 3.61
N ILE A 128 -6.56 7.53 4.22
CA ILE A 128 -5.64 6.54 3.68
C ILE A 128 -6.49 5.37 3.17
N ALA A 129 -6.33 5.03 1.90
CA ALA A 129 -7.03 3.92 1.27
C ALA A 129 -6.03 2.90 0.73
N PHE A 130 -6.34 1.61 0.89
CA PHE A 130 -5.57 0.53 0.30
C PHE A 130 -6.48 -0.63 -0.08
N THR A 131 -6.39 -1.06 -1.34
CA THR A 131 -7.19 -2.13 -1.91
C THR A 131 -6.30 -3.18 -2.55
N ALA A 132 -6.68 -4.44 -2.41
CA ALA A 132 -6.10 -5.60 -3.06
C ALA A 132 -7.23 -6.37 -3.76
N THR A 133 -7.15 -6.46 -5.09
CA THR A 133 -8.16 -7.15 -5.90
C THR A 133 -7.53 -8.34 -6.60
N ALA A 134 -7.90 -9.55 -6.20
CA ALA A 134 -7.49 -10.77 -6.89
C ALA A 134 -8.36 -10.97 -8.13
N ILE A 135 -7.73 -11.06 -9.28
CA ILE A 135 -8.36 -11.24 -10.60
C ILE A 135 -7.78 -12.49 -11.24
N GLY A 136 -8.63 -13.40 -11.69
CA GLY A 136 -8.24 -14.59 -12.43
C GLY A 136 -8.73 -14.57 -13.87
N GLY A 137 -8.06 -15.33 -14.73
CA GLY A 137 -8.55 -15.66 -16.06
C GLY A 137 -9.26 -17.01 -16.08
N GLU A 138 -10.11 -17.24 -17.08
CA GLU A 138 -10.49 -18.60 -17.46
C GLU A 138 -9.23 -19.30 -18.00
N GLY A 139 -8.70 -20.25 -17.23
CA GLY A 139 -7.51 -20.98 -17.63
C GLY A 139 -7.71 -21.66 -18.99
N VAL A 140 -6.75 -21.49 -19.91
CA VAL A 140 -6.46 -22.53 -20.88
C VAL A 140 -5.61 -23.54 -20.12
N ILE A 141 -6.16 -24.75 -19.96
CA ILE A 141 -5.42 -25.93 -19.49
C ILE A 141 -4.40 -26.32 -20.56
#